data_AF-A0A7S3Z8P9-F1
#
_entry.id   AF-A0A7S3Z8P9-F1
#
_cell.length_a   1.000
_cell.length_b   1.000
_cell.length_c   1.000
_cell.angle_alpha   90.00
_cell.angle_beta   90.00
_cell.angle_gamma   90.00
#
_symmetry.space_group_name_H-M   'P 1'
#
loop_
_entity.id
_entity.type
_entity.pdbx_description
1 polymer ?
#
loop_
_entity_poly.entity_id
_entity_poly.type
_entity_poly.pdbx_seq_one_letter_code
_entity_poly.pdbx_strand_id
1 'polypeptide(L)'
;LNPVSMGGKETVLRWTGTALLFLPYGIFPFPRVSSFFADVYYGHDNLELVRFRRQWLPIFASWVLLLPDILLLTSDEKDNTILIWKIFVLYAYILLPMLVCMWRPDAKLPLDTGDIITVLLLAVPLISNYYTCLLPDVILKIKEDWPPISMLQLTALNAGLVVFAGLRPLADLGYTACLNLRDFARILAGITLAATILLPLGYATRSFATPIMLFHSFPKSSAFVLGLAKFVAVLVLVSLPQEILFRGVIQNLLHSRFEASSAIAKYTTEGSNHEIPSALNMVSYPSYSAIGPNVEDLQLELNDSVYAKQRGFEDVHSYFFSRGICYWFLLPTLRDWAALILAAIIYAVAVVDHRRWGDGIGVEFGMSLVMGLACGYTWRLTSKVTASALVHAVVLYVGLDYLGINIGLTLAAGGVCRQHARHVGLDLVVFFS
;
A
#
# COMPACT_ATOMS: atom_id res chain seq x y z
N LEU A 1 11.08 6.04 -33.16
CA LEU A 1 10.06 4.97 -33.08
C LEU A 1 8.96 5.33 -34.06
N ASN A 2 8.96 4.73 -35.26
CA ASN A 2 7.76 4.77 -36.08
C ASN A 2 6.69 4.00 -35.30
N PRO A 3 5.53 4.60 -34.96
CA PRO A 3 4.40 3.83 -34.46
C PRO A 3 4.02 2.87 -35.57
N VAL A 4 4.56 1.65 -35.51
CA VAL A 4 4.24 0.55 -36.42
C VAL A 4 2.77 0.25 -36.20
N SER A 5 1.94 0.82 -37.08
CA SER A 5 0.61 0.39 -37.55
C SER A 5 -0.25 -0.52 -36.67
N MET A 6 -0.18 -0.44 -35.34
CA MET A 6 -1.27 -0.90 -34.49
C MET A 6 -2.46 -0.02 -34.85
N GLY A 7 -3.55 -0.63 -35.29
CA GLY A 7 -4.73 0.11 -35.71
C GLY A 7 -5.12 1.08 -34.62
N GLY A 8 -5.21 2.38 -34.94
CA GLY A 8 -5.27 3.46 -33.94
C GLY A 8 -6.35 3.30 -32.86
N LYS A 9 -7.38 2.48 -33.11
CA LYS A 9 -8.42 2.14 -32.13
C LYS A 9 -7.91 1.30 -30.95
N GLU A 10 -7.05 0.30 -31.16
CA GLU A 10 -6.51 -0.54 -30.08
C GLU A 10 -5.61 0.29 -29.15
N THR A 11 -4.84 1.22 -29.71
CA THR A 11 -3.97 2.12 -28.94
C THR A 11 -4.78 3.07 -28.05
N VAL A 12 -5.88 3.63 -28.56
CA VAL A 12 -6.72 4.57 -27.79
C VAL A 12 -7.40 3.88 -26.61
N LEU A 13 -7.98 2.69 -26.81
CA LEU A 13 -8.63 1.94 -25.73
C LEU A 13 -7.65 1.59 -24.61
N ARG A 14 -6.45 1.12 -24.98
CA ARG A 14 -5.37 0.79 -24.02
C ARG A 14 -5.02 1.98 -23.15
N TRP A 15 -4.65 3.11 -23.74
CA TRP A 15 -4.25 4.30 -22.97
C TRP A 15 -5.40 4.92 -22.18
N THR A 16 -6.64 4.81 -22.66
CA THR A 16 -7.82 5.26 -21.91
C THR A 16 -8.02 4.42 -20.65
N GLY A 17 -7.97 3.09 -20.76
CA GLY A 17 -8.03 2.19 -19.62
C GLY A 17 -6.90 2.45 -18.62
N THR A 18 -5.67 2.60 -19.11
CA THR A 18 -4.52 2.96 -18.27
C THR A 18 -4.74 4.28 -17.52
N ALA A 19 -5.20 5.34 -18.20
CA ALA A 19 -5.44 6.64 -17.57
C ALA A 19 -6.51 6.55 -16.48
N LEU A 20 -7.58 5.80 -16.72
CA LEU A 20 -8.65 5.59 -15.73
C LEU A 20 -8.17 4.78 -14.51
N LEU A 21 -7.21 3.86 -14.66
CA LEU A 21 -6.59 3.17 -13.51
C LEU A 21 -5.82 4.12 -12.59
N PHE A 22 -5.28 5.23 -13.10
CA PHE A 22 -4.60 6.26 -12.30
C PHE A 22 -5.53 7.30 -11.69
N LEU A 23 -6.80 7.35 -12.11
CA LEU A 23 -7.73 8.37 -11.64
C LEU A 23 -7.93 8.31 -10.12
N PRO A 24 -8.11 7.14 -9.47
CA PRO A 24 -8.13 7.07 -8.02
C PRO A 24 -6.84 7.60 -7.37
N TYR A 25 -5.67 7.29 -7.92
CA TYR A 25 -4.39 7.80 -7.41
C TYR A 25 -4.32 9.32 -7.41
N GLY A 26 -4.82 9.96 -8.47
CA GLY A 26 -4.79 11.42 -8.59
C GLY A 26 -5.78 12.10 -7.65
N ILE A 27 -6.92 11.47 -7.34
CA ILE A 27 -8.02 12.10 -6.63
C ILE A 27 -7.97 11.87 -5.11
N PHE A 28 -7.64 10.67 -4.66
CA PHE A 28 -7.60 10.34 -3.22
C PHE A 28 -6.61 11.13 -2.34
N PRO A 29 -5.49 11.71 -2.84
CA PRO A 29 -4.61 12.53 -2.00
C PRO A 29 -5.24 13.84 -1.53
N PHE A 30 -6.38 14.25 -2.13
CA PHE A 30 -7.06 15.48 -1.79
C PHE A 30 -8.00 15.25 -0.59
N PRO A 31 -7.78 15.93 0.55
CA PRO A 31 -8.55 15.70 1.79
C PRO A 31 -10.07 15.86 1.65
N ARG A 32 -10.52 16.69 0.71
CA ARG A 32 -11.95 16.89 0.41
C ARG A 32 -12.63 15.64 -0.15
N VAL A 33 -11.89 14.81 -0.88
CA VAL A 33 -12.46 13.62 -1.49
C VAL A 33 -12.53 12.50 -0.48
N SER A 34 -11.48 12.31 0.32
CA SER A 34 -11.50 11.31 1.40
C SER A 34 -12.58 11.63 2.44
N SER A 35 -12.72 12.90 2.85
CA SER A 35 -13.81 13.33 3.74
C SER A 35 -15.18 13.11 3.10
N PHE A 36 -15.37 13.42 1.81
CA PHE A 36 -16.62 13.11 1.13
C PHE A 36 -17.01 11.62 1.21
N PHE A 37 -16.06 10.70 0.98
CA PHE A 37 -16.33 9.27 1.11
C PHE A 37 -16.63 8.86 2.55
N ALA A 38 -15.90 9.42 3.51
CA ALA A 38 -16.16 9.19 4.93
C ALA A 38 -17.56 9.70 5.33
N ASP A 39 -17.95 10.89 4.92
CA ASP A 39 -19.26 11.50 5.20
C ASP A 39 -20.39 10.71 4.54
N VAL A 40 -20.19 10.23 3.31
CA VAL A 40 -21.17 9.38 2.61
C VAL A 40 -21.41 8.07 3.36
N TYR A 41 -20.37 7.51 3.98
CA TYR A 41 -20.42 6.22 4.66
C TYR A 41 -20.84 6.30 6.13
N TYR A 42 -20.38 7.33 6.85
CA TYR A 42 -20.60 7.54 8.28
C TYR A 42 -21.65 8.59 8.62
N GLY A 43 -22.17 9.34 7.65
CA GLY A 43 -23.14 10.42 7.86
C GLY A 43 -24.31 10.00 8.76
N HIS A 44 -24.54 10.79 9.81
CA HIS A 44 -25.22 10.38 11.03
C HIS A 44 -26.76 10.42 11.02
N ASP A 45 -27.38 11.00 10.02
CA ASP A 45 -28.77 11.45 10.21
C ASP A 45 -29.85 10.40 9.94
N ASN A 46 -29.50 9.19 9.46
CA ASN A 46 -30.48 8.10 9.29
C ASN A 46 -29.83 6.71 9.25
N LEU A 47 -29.93 5.96 10.35
CA LEU A 47 -29.40 4.58 10.48
C LEU A 47 -29.89 3.63 9.39
N GLU A 48 -31.12 3.80 8.88
CA GLU A 48 -31.65 2.99 7.78
C GLU A 48 -31.00 3.30 6.43
N LEU A 49 -30.79 4.59 6.12
CA LEU A 49 -30.05 4.99 4.91
C LEU A 49 -28.60 4.53 4.95
N VAL A 50 -27.97 4.54 6.14
CA VAL A 50 -26.61 4.04 6.33
C VAL A 50 -26.52 2.56 5.96
N ARG A 51 -27.46 1.72 6.42
CA ARG A 51 -27.51 0.29 6.04
C ARG A 51 -27.67 0.10 4.53
N PHE A 52 -28.58 0.84 3.89
CA PHE A 52 -28.78 0.74 2.44
C PHE A 52 -27.53 1.17 1.66
N ARG A 53 -26.95 2.34 1.97
CA ARG A 53 -25.73 2.84 1.31
C ARG A 53 -24.57 1.86 1.46
N ARG A 54 -24.42 1.30 2.65
CA ARG A 54 -23.36 0.32 2.95
C ARG A 54 -23.48 -0.97 2.14
N GLN A 55 -24.68 -1.37 1.74
CA GLN A 55 -24.88 -2.56 0.92
C GLN A 55 -24.57 -2.34 -0.55
N TRP A 56 -24.94 -1.18 -1.10
CA TRP A 56 -24.85 -0.92 -2.54
C TRP A 56 -23.56 -0.22 -2.96
N LEU A 57 -22.97 0.61 -2.10
CA LEU A 57 -21.75 1.35 -2.42
C LEU A 57 -20.58 0.43 -2.82
N PRO A 58 -20.32 -0.71 -2.15
CA PRO A 58 -19.24 -1.63 -2.54
C PRO A 58 -19.47 -2.24 -3.92
N ILE A 59 -20.71 -2.62 -4.23
CA ILE A 59 -21.09 -3.17 -5.54
C ILE A 59 -20.90 -2.11 -6.61
N PHE A 60 -21.39 -0.89 -6.38
CA PHE A 60 -21.19 0.20 -7.32
C PHE A 60 -19.71 0.54 -7.52
N ALA A 61 -18.94 0.60 -6.42
CA ALA A 61 -17.51 0.87 -6.47
C ALA A 61 -16.75 -0.23 -7.21
N SER A 62 -17.08 -1.52 -7.02
CA SER A 62 -16.44 -2.62 -7.74
C SER A 62 -16.73 -2.54 -9.24
N TRP A 63 -17.94 -2.17 -9.66
CA TRP A 63 -18.26 -1.93 -11.07
C TRP A 63 -17.46 -0.78 -11.68
N VAL A 64 -17.35 0.35 -10.95
CA VAL A 64 -16.55 1.50 -11.40
C VAL A 64 -15.07 1.13 -11.51
N LEU A 65 -14.55 0.35 -10.57
CA LEU A 65 -13.16 -0.12 -10.59
C LEU A 65 -12.87 -1.15 -11.68
N LEU A 66 -13.87 -1.93 -12.10
CA LEU A 66 -13.73 -2.93 -13.16
C LEU A 66 -13.70 -2.31 -14.56
N LEU A 67 -14.30 -1.13 -14.75
CA LEU A 67 -14.41 -0.49 -16.07
C LEU A 67 -13.07 -0.30 -16.80
N PRO A 68 -11.99 0.24 -16.17
CA PRO A 68 -10.69 0.40 -16.81
C PRO A 68 -10.10 -0.95 -17.25
N ASP A 69 -10.29 -1.99 -16.45
CA ASP A 69 -9.77 -3.32 -16.72
C ASP A 69 -10.50 -3.98 -17.88
N ILE A 70 -11.82 -3.80 -17.99
CA ILE A 70 -12.59 -4.26 -19.15
C ILE A 70 -12.04 -3.62 -20.43
N LEU A 71 -11.75 -2.31 -20.42
CA LEU A 71 -11.18 -1.61 -21.58
C LEU A 71 -9.79 -2.16 -21.95
N LEU A 72 -8.97 -2.50 -20.97
CA LEU A 72 -7.66 -3.10 -21.21
C LEU A 72 -7.77 -4.53 -21.74
N LEU A 73 -8.59 -5.38 -21.11
CA LEU A 73 -8.79 -6.77 -21.51
C LEU A 73 -9.41 -6.91 -22.90
N THR A 74 -10.43 -6.09 -23.22
CA THR A 74 -11.06 -6.06 -24.55
C THR A 74 -10.09 -5.66 -25.66
N SER A 75 -9.03 -4.91 -25.34
CA SER A 75 -7.99 -4.50 -26.29
C SER A 75 -6.90 -5.55 -26.49
N ASP A 76 -6.82 -6.57 -25.63
CA ASP A 76 -5.76 -7.58 -25.63
C ASP A 76 -6.27 -8.95 -26.06
N GLU A 77 -7.49 -9.30 -25.65
CA GLU A 77 -8.11 -10.60 -25.91
C GLU A 77 -9.10 -10.52 -27.07
N LYS A 78 -8.88 -11.35 -28.11
CA LYS A 78 -9.76 -11.41 -29.30
C LYS A 78 -10.87 -12.45 -29.16
N ASP A 79 -10.69 -13.46 -28.30
CA ASP A 79 -11.70 -14.48 -28.05
C ASP A 79 -12.68 -13.99 -26.98
N ASN A 80 -13.95 -13.81 -27.38
CA ASN A 80 -15.02 -13.34 -26.50
C ASN A 80 -15.23 -14.26 -25.28
N THR A 81 -15.04 -15.57 -25.43
CA THR A 81 -15.29 -16.53 -24.33
C THR A 81 -14.21 -16.39 -23.27
N ILE A 82 -12.94 -16.33 -23.69
CA ILE A 82 -11.79 -16.13 -22.81
C ILE A 82 -11.89 -14.76 -22.13
N LEU A 83 -12.26 -13.73 -22.89
CA LEU A 83 -12.46 -12.38 -22.38
C LEU A 83 -13.52 -12.33 -21.27
N ILE A 84 -14.71 -12.91 -21.50
CA ILE A 84 -15.79 -12.96 -20.50
C ILE A 84 -15.32 -13.66 -19.22
N TRP A 85 -14.61 -14.78 -19.35
CA TRP A 85 -14.04 -15.48 -18.20
C TRP A 85 -13.04 -14.62 -17.42
N LYS A 86 -12.10 -13.95 -18.12
CA LYS A 86 -11.13 -13.04 -17.50
C LYS A 86 -11.82 -11.90 -16.75
N ILE A 87 -12.85 -11.29 -17.34
CA ILE A 87 -13.65 -10.23 -16.69
C ILE A 87 -14.34 -10.77 -15.43
N PHE A 88 -14.94 -11.97 -15.50
CA PHE A 88 -15.60 -12.59 -14.35
C PHE A 88 -14.63 -12.84 -13.19
N VAL A 89 -13.47 -13.43 -13.46
CA VAL A 89 -12.46 -13.73 -12.43
C VAL A 89 -11.93 -12.43 -11.82
N LEU A 90 -11.67 -11.40 -12.62
CA LEU A 90 -11.22 -10.11 -12.13
C LEU A 90 -12.29 -9.40 -11.29
N TYR A 91 -13.56 -9.46 -11.71
CA TYR A 91 -14.67 -8.94 -10.90
C TYR A 91 -14.77 -9.66 -9.55
N ALA A 92 -14.64 -10.99 -9.53
CA ALA A 92 -14.61 -11.75 -8.28
C ALA A 92 -13.44 -11.32 -7.38
N TYR A 93 -12.26 -11.09 -7.96
CA TYR A 93 -11.09 -10.59 -7.23
C TYR A 93 -11.31 -9.23 -6.57
N ILE A 94 -11.96 -8.28 -7.26
CA ILE A 94 -12.30 -6.96 -6.70
C ILE A 94 -13.42 -7.06 -5.66
N LEU A 95 -14.45 -7.86 -5.94
CA LEU A 95 -15.66 -7.94 -5.13
C LEU A 95 -15.44 -8.67 -3.79
N LEU A 96 -14.68 -9.77 -3.77
CA LEU A 96 -14.48 -10.58 -2.57
C LEU A 96 -13.92 -9.80 -1.35
N PRO A 97 -12.83 -9.02 -1.43
CA PRO A 97 -12.33 -8.26 -0.29
C PRO A 97 -13.35 -7.23 0.21
N MET A 98 -14.14 -6.64 -0.69
CA MET A 98 -15.23 -5.74 -0.32
C MET A 98 -16.34 -6.46 0.45
N LEU A 99 -16.77 -7.64 -0.01
CA LEU A 99 -17.78 -8.45 0.68
C LEU A 99 -17.32 -8.90 2.07
N VAL A 100 -16.04 -9.26 2.22
CA VAL A 100 -15.46 -9.59 3.53
C VAL A 100 -15.52 -8.39 4.48
N CYS A 101 -15.20 -7.19 3.98
CA CYS A 101 -15.30 -5.96 4.76
C CYS A 101 -16.75 -5.62 5.14
N MET A 102 -17.71 -5.88 4.26
CA MET A 102 -19.13 -5.68 4.55
C MET A 102 -19.66 -6.64 5.62
N TRP A 103 -19.23 -7.90 5.58
CA TRP A 103 -19.66 -8.92 6.53
C TRP A 103 -19.05 -8.71 7.93
N ARG A 104 -17.94 -7.98 8.01
CA ARG A 104 -17.28 -7.66 9.26
C ARG A 104 -18.13 -6.71 10.13
N PRO A 105 -18.40 -7.05 11.41
CA PRO A 105 -19.04 -6.13 12.35
C PRO A 105 -18.19 -4.88 12.64
N ASP A 106 -18.84 -3.73 12.82
CA ASP A 106 -18.17 -2.44 13.04
C ASP A 106 -17.33 -2.40 14.32
N ALA A 107 -17.83 -3.01 15.39
CA ALA A 107 -17.22 -2.96 16.71
C ALA A 107 -15.95 -3.82 16.86
N LYS A 108 -15.49 -4.49 15.80
CA LYS A 108 -14.29 -5.32 15.89
C LYS A 108 -13.03 -4.46 15.95
N LEU A 109 -12.08 -4.92 16.77
CA LEU A 109 -10.76 -4.31 16.89
C LEU A 109 -10.00 -4.33 15.55
N PRO A 110 -9.08 -3.38 15.32
CA PRO A 110 -8.17 -3.40 14.17
C PRO A 110 -7.37 -4.71 14.12
N LEU A 111 -6.97 -5.09 12.91
CA LEU A 111 -6.26 -6.34 12.61
C LEU A 111 -6.99 -7.59 13.12
N ASP A 112 -8.30 -7.66 12.88
CA ASP A 112 -9.08 -8.86 13.14
C ASP A 112 -8.98 -9.86 11.98
N THR A 113 -9.67 -10.99 12.08
CA THR A 113 -9.70 -12.00 11.01
C THR A 113 -10.22 -11.43 9.69
N GLY A 114 -11.19 -10.49 9.74
CA GLY A 114 -11.72 -9.84 8.54
C GLY A 114 -10.67 -8.98 7.83
N ASP A 115 -9.89 -8.19 8.57
CA ASP A 115 -8.72 -7.48 8.03
C ASP A 115 -7.75 -8.43 7.36
N ILE A 116 -7.35 -9.48 8.08
CA ILE A 116 -6.31 -10.38 7.62
C ILE A 116 -6.75 -11.06 6.33
N ILE A 117 -7.98 -11.56 6.26
CA ILE A 117 -8.53 -12.14 5.03
C ILE A 117 -8.56 -11.11 3.90
N THR A 118 -9.01 -9.89 4.17
CA THR A 118 -9.09 -8.83 3.16
C THR A 118 -7.71 -8.48 2.61
N VAL A 119 -6.73 -8.27 3.49
CA VAL A 119 -5.34 -7.99 3.12
C VAL A 119 -4.75 -9.16 2.33
N LEU A 120 -4.99 -10.41 2.75
CA LEU A 120 -4.51 -11.58 2.03
C LEU A 120 -5.14 -11.70 0.64
N LEU A 121 -6.46 -11.49 0.52
CA LEU A 121 -7.17 -11.50 -0.76
C LEU A 121 -6.58 -10.46 -1.72
N LEU A 122 -6.24 -9.28 -1.24
CA LEU A 122 -5.63 -8.23 -2.06
C LEU A 122 -4.15 -8.51 -2.37
N ALA A 123 -3.35 -8.86 -1.37
CA ALA A 123 -1.89 -8.90 -1.45
C ALA A 123 -1.35 -10.23 -2.00
N VAL A 124 -1.92 -11.38 -1.64
CA VAL A 124 -1.39 -12.69 -2.04
C VAL A 124 -1.28 -12.82 -3.56
N PRO A 125 -2.29 -12.40 -4.35
CA PRO A 125 -2.18 -12.54 -5.80
C PRO A 125 -1.19 -11.59 -6.45
N LEU A 126 -0.80 -10.50 -5.76
CA LEU A 126 0.27 -9.60 -6.20
C LEU A 126 1.67 -10.15 -5.90
N ILE A 127 1.80 -10.83 -4.77
CA ILE A 127 3.09 -11.35 -4.27
C ILE A 127 3.47 -12.63 -5.02
N SER A 128 2.49 -13.49 -5.27
CA SER A 128 2.75 -14.82 -5.77
C SER A 128 2.55 -14.89 -7.28
N ASN A 129 3.67 -15.08 -7.99
CA ASN A 129 3.69 -15.41 -9.41
C ASN A 129 2.87 -16.68 -9.77
N TYR A 130 2.42 -17.48 -8.78
CA TYR A 130 1.55 -18.63 -9.05
C TYR A 130 0.14 -18.20 -9.46
N TYR A 131 -0.32 -17.03 -9.01
CA TYR A 131 -1.67 -16.55 -9.31
C TYR A 131 -1.77 -15.80 -10.64
N THR A 132 -0.66 -15.55 -11.35
CA THR A 132 -0.70 -14.98 -12.71
C THR A 132 -1.41 -15.90 -13.71
N CYS A 133 -1.50 -17.20 -13.41
CA CYS A 133 -2.29 -18.14 -14.20
C CYS A 133 -3.80 -18.02 -13.93
N LEU A 134 -4.18 -17.55 -12.73
CA LEU A 134 -5.56 -17.45 -12.30
C LEU A 134 -6.14 -16.07 -12.63
N LEU A 135 -5.40 -15.01 -12.32
CA LEU A 135 -5.83 -13.63 -12.54
C LEU A 135 -5.24 -13.10 -13.84
N PRO A 136 -6.07 -12.52 -14.71
CA PRO A 136 -5.57 -11.88 -15.92
C PRO A 136 -4.75 -10.65 -15.54
N ASP A 137 -3.56 -10.53 -16.11
CA ASP A 137 -2.76 -9.31 -16.00
C ASP A 137 -2.32 -8.85 -17.39
N VAL A 138 -2.57 -7.58 -17.69
CA VAL A 138 -2.11 -6.91 -18.91
C VAL A 138 -0.92 -6.05 -18.54
N ILE A 139 0.27 -6.49 -18.95
CA ILE A 139 1.52 -5.79 -18.67
C ILE A 139 1.80 -4.79 -19.79
N LEU A 140 1.64 -3.51 -19.49
CA LEU A 140 1.88 -2.42 -20.44
C LEU A 140 3.34 -1.98 -20.38
N LYS A 141 4.06 -2.15 -21.49
CA LYS A 141 5.44 -1.65 -21.65
C LYS A 141 5.41 -0.25 -22.28
N ILE A 142 5.80 0.77 -21.52
CA ILE A 142 5.91 2.16 -22.02
C ILE A 142 7.15 2.30 -22.91
N LYS A 143 8.30 1.79 -22.44
CA LYS A 143 9.60 1.78 -23.13
C LYS A 143 10.44 0.64 -22.55
N GLU A 144 11.42 0.14 -23.29
CA GLU A 144 12.28 -1.00 -22.88
C GLU A 144 12.91 -0.82 -21.49
N ASP A 145 13.35 0.40 -21.15
CA ASP A 145 14.05 0.69 -19.88
C ASP A 145 13.12 1.19 -18.76
N TRP A 146 11.81 1.23 -18.99
CA TRP A 146 10.83 1.75 -18.03
C TRP A 146 10.18 0.63 -17.25
N PRO A 147 9.80 0.87 -15.98
CA PRO A 147 9.03 -0.10 -15.24
C PRO A 147 7.72 -0.38 -15.99
N PRO A 148 7.37 -1.64 -16.25
CA PRO A 148 6.10 -1.96 -16.87
C PRO A 148 4.97 -1.68 -15.88
N ILE A 149 3.82 -1.36 -16.43
CA ILE A 149 2.59 -1.16 -15.64
C ILE A 149 1.83 -2.48 -15.66
N SER A 150 1.68 -3.10 -14.49
CA SER A 150 0.77 -4.23 -14.29
C SER A 150 -0.64 -3.69 -14.03
N MET A 151 -1.59 -4.07 -14.87
CA MET A 151 -3.01 -3.78 -14.67
C MET A 151 -3.46 -4.32 -13.31
N LEU A 152 -3.13 -5.58 -13.03
CA LEU A 152 -3.55 -6.27 -11.80
C LEU A 152 -3.07 -5.54 -10.55
N GLN A 153 -1.83 -5.03 -10.54
CA GLN A 153 -1.30 -4.26 -9.41
C GLN A 153 -2.07 -2.96 -9.16
N LEU A 154 -2.39 -2.22 -10.23
CA LEU A 154 -3.15 -0.98 -10.10
C LEU A 154 -4.59 -1.27 -9.66
N THR A 155 -5.23 -2.31 -10.19
CA THR A 155 -6.57 -2.75 -9.78
C THR A 155 -6.60 -3.15 -8.32
N ALA A 156 -5.65 -3.95 -7.89
CA ALA A 156 -5.52 -4.38 -6.50
C ALA A 156 -5.34 -3.20 -5.55
N LEU A 157 -4.51 -2.22 -5.95
CA LEU A 157 -4.37 -1.01 -5.16
C LEU A 157 -5.68 -0.23 -5.09
N ASN A 158 -6.31 0.02 -6.24
CA ASN A 158 -7.56 0.79 -6.28
C ASN A 158 -8.65 0.12 -5.45
N ALA A 159 -8.74 -1.21 -5.49
CA ALA A 159 -9.60 -2.00 -4.61
C ALA A 159 -9.21 -1.81 -3.13
N GLY A 160 -7.93 -1.86 -2.80
CA GLY A 160 -7.41 -1.59 -1.46
C GLY A 160 -7.74 -0.17 -0.97
N LEU A 161 -7.64 0.85 -1.81
CA LEU A 161 -8.02 2.23 -1.49
C LEU A 161 -9.52 2.34 -1.25
N VAL A 162 -10.36 1.77 -2.11
CA VAL A 162 -11.82 1.76 -1.88
C VAL A 162 -12.17 1.06 -0.57
N VAL A 163 -11.53 -0.08 -0.29
CA VAL A 163 -11.75 -0.83 0.94
C VAL A 163 -11.29 -0.04 2.17
N PHE A 164 -10.04 0.41 2.22
CA PHE A 164 -9.42 0.96 3.43
C PHE A 164 -9.48 2.49 3.55
N ALA A 165 -9.92 3.21 2.52
CA ALA A 165 -10.21 4.64 2.58
C ALA A 165 -11.72 4.92 2.54
N GLY A 166 -12.51 4.04 1.92
CA GLY A 166 -13.96 4.21 1.77
C GLY A 166 -14.78 3.32 2.70
N LEU A 167 -14.79 2.01 2.45
CA LEU A 167 -15.69 1.07 3.14
C LEU A 167 -15.33 0.82 4.60
N ARG A 168 -14.04 0.93 4.88
CA ARG A 168 -13.43 0.67 6.16
C ARG A 168 -12.24 1.61 6.35
N PRO A 169 -12.50 2.92 6.50
CA PRO A 169 -11.42 3.89 6.67
C PRO A 169 -10.53 3.49 7.83
N LEU A 170 -9.25 3.31 7.52
CA LEU A 170 -8.21 3.27 8.51
C LEU A 170 -7.89 4.70 8.91
N ALA A 171 -7.80 4.94 10.23
CA ALA A 171 -7.30 6.19 10.75
C ALA A 171 -5.90 6.43 10.15
N ASP A 172 -5.68 7.58 9.53
CA ASP A 172 -4.40 7.97 8.97
C ASP A 172 -3.79 6.95 7.99
N LEU A 173 -4.51 6.61 6.91
CA LEU A 173 -3.91 5.94 5.75
C LEU A 173 -2.63 6.67 5.27
N GLY A 174 -2.52 7.97 5.56
CA GLY A 174 -1.33 8.78 5.28
C GLY A 174 -1.17 9.12 3.81
N TYR A 175 -2.21 8.92 3.01
CA TYR A 175 -2.19 9.22 1.59
C TYR A 175 -2.46 10.72 1.36
N THR A 176 -1.42 11.53 1.47
CA THR A 176 -1.46 12.98 1.22
C THR A 176 -0.24 13.41 0.40
N ALA A 177 -0.45 14.31 -0.56
CA ALA A 177 0.64 14.88 -1.36
C ALA A 177 1.36 16.05 -0.64
N CYS A 178 0.83 16.52 0.49
CA CYS A 178 1.36 17.69 1.18
C CYS A 178 2.58 17.31 2.04
N LEU A 179 3.79 17.51 1.52
CA LEU A 179 5.03 17.36 2.27
C LEU A 179 5.53 18.71 2.78
N ASN A 180 5.89 18.79 4.06
CA ASN A 180 6.54 19.96 4.63
C ASN A 180 8.07 19.76 4.71
N LEU A 181 8.82 20.82 5.01
CA LEU A 181 10.29 20.76 5.11
C LEU A 181 10.78 19.74 6.15
N ARG A 182 10.01 19.48 7.22
CA ARG A 182 10.36 18.50 8.25
C ARG A 182 10.22 17.07 7.74
N ASP A 183 9.24 16.82 6.88
CA ASP A 183 9.06 15.52 6.21
C ASP A 183 10.28 15.22 5.33
N PHE A 184 10.84 16.22 4.64
CA PHE A 184 12.07 16.05 3.87
C PHE A 184 13.28 15.64 4.74
N ALA A 185 13.42 16.20 5.94
CA ALA A 185 14.47 15.77 6.87
C ALA A 185 14.29 14.31 7.32
N ARG A 186 13.05 13.86 7.52
CA ARG A 186 12.72 12.48 7.88
C ARG A 186 12.91 11.52 6.71
N ILE A 187 12.56 11.94 5.49
CA ILE A 187 12.85 11.20 4.24
C ILE A 187 14.36 11.01 4.10
N LEU A 188 15.14 12.07 4.32
CA LEU A 188 16.60 11.98 4.26
C LEU A 188 17.15 11.01 5.31
N ALA A 189 16.63 11.04 6.54
CA ALA A 189 17.01 10.10 7.59
C ALA A 189 16.67 8.64 7.21
N GLY A 190 15.51 8.39 6.61
CA GLY A 190 15.13 7.08 6.07
C GLY A 190 16.09 6.60 4.97
N ILE A 191 16.44 7.47 4.04
CA ILE A 191 17.43 7.18 2.98
C ILE A 191 18.81 6.88 3.60
N THR A 192 19.25 7.67 4.58
CA THR A 192 20.53 7.44 5.28
C THR A 192 20.52 6.10 6.00
N LEU A 193 19.42 5.74 6.68
CA LEU A 193 19.28 4.45 7.36
C LEU A 193 19.41 3.28 6.38
N ALA A 194 18.70 3.35 5.24
CA ALA A 194 18.80 2.35 4.18
C ALA A 194 20.23 2.28 3.60
N ALA A 195 20.80 3.42 3.22
CA ALA A 195 22.11 3.50 2.58
C ALA A 195 23.24 2.97 3.48
N THR A 196 23.19 3.24 4.79
CA THR A 196 24.22 2.81 5.76
C THR A 196 24.34 1.29 5.83
N ILE A 197 23.26 0.54 5.55
CA ILE A 197 23.26 -0.92 5.60
C ILE A 197 23.37 -1.51 4.19
N LEU A 198 22.60 -0.99 3.23
CA LEU A 198 22.53 -1.53 1.87
C LEU A 198 23.83 -1.32 1.07
N LEU A 199 24.52 -0.18 1.25
CA LEU A 199 25.79 0.08 0.55
C LEU A 199 26.89 -0.88 1.00
N PRO A 200 27.20 -1.05 2.30
CA PRO A 200 28.19 -2.04 2.74
C PRO A 200 27.77 -3.46 2.40
N LEU A 201 26.48 -3.80 2.56
CA LEU A 201 26.00 -5.15 2.30
C LEU A 201 26.22 -5.54 0.84
N GLY A 202 25.81 -4.70 -0.11
CA GLY A 202 26.00 -5.10 -1.50
C GLY A 202 27.44 -4.95 -2.00
N TYR A 203 28.28 -4.11 -1.37
CA TYR A 203 29.73 -4.15 -1.59
C TYR A 203 30.29 -5.50 -1.14
N ALA A 204 29.92 -5.97 0.05
CA ALA A 204 30.39 -7.24 0.61
C ALA A 204 29.94 -8.45 -0.23
N THR A 205 28.73 -8.43 -0.78
CA THR A 205 28.21 -9.53 -1.60
C THR A 205 28.71 -9.50 -3.04
N ARG A 206 29.56 -8.52 -3.39
CA ARG A 206 30.02 -8.25 -4.77
C ARG A 206 28.87 -8.06 -5.77
N SER A 207 27.66 -7.83 -5.27
CA SER A 207 26.51 -7.47 -6.10
C SER A 207 26.69 -6.06 -6.69
N PHE A 208 27.59 -5.26 -6.11
CA PHE A 208 28.05 -3.99 -6.64
C PHE A 208 29.18 -4.24 -7.65
N ALA A 209 28.83 -4.39 -8.92
CA ALA A 209 29.81 -4.31 -9.99
C ALA A 209 30.31 -2.86 -10.08
N THR A 210 31.53 -2.59 -9.61
CA THR A 210 32.27 -1.30 -9.67
C THR A 210 31.79 -0.12 -8.80
N PRO A 211 32.54 0.28 -7.74
CA PRO A 211 32.17 1.39 -6.83
C PRO A 211 32.39 2.83 -7.37
N ILE A 212 32.84 3.03 -8.61
CA ILE A 212 33.44 4.31 -9.06
C ILE A 212 32.93 4.72 -10.45
N MET A 213 31.61 4.92 -10.58
CA MET A 213 31.04 5.74 -11.68
C MET A 213 30.05 6.81 -11.16
N LEU A 214 30.04 7.06 -9.85
CA LEU A 214 29.12 8.00 -9.17
C LEU A 214 29.20 9.46 -9.66
N PHE A 215 30.22 9.83 -10.44
CA PHE A 215 30.46 11.21 -10.85
C PHE A 215 30.89 11.38 -12.31
N HIS A 216 30.84 10.33 -13.14
CA HIS A 216 31.26 10.46 -14.53
C HIS A 216 30.04 10.64 -15.44
N SER A 217 29.78 11.93 -15.71
CA SER A 217 28.83 12.48 -16.69
C SER A 217 27.45 12.77 -16.10
N PHE A 218 27.27 14.00 -15.59
CA PHE A 218 25.94 14.61 -15.61
C PHE A 218 25.43 14.51 -17.04
N PRO A 219 24.35 13.76 -17.27
CA PRO A 219 23.99 13.43 -18.63
C PRO A 219 23.39 14.69 -19.26
N LYS A 220 23.59 14.87 -20.57
CA LYS A 220 23.10 16.03 -21.34
C LYS A 220 21.63 16.33 -20.98
N SER A 221 21.18 17.58 -21.04
CA SER A 221 19.86 18.03 -20.53
C SER A 221 18.65 17.12 -20.86
N SER A 222 18.65 16.45 -22.02
CA SER A 222 17.61 15.46 -22.39
C SER A 222 17.58 14.22 -21.50
N ALA A 223 18.70 13.83 -20.92
CA ALA A 223 18.82 12.71 -20.01
C ALA A 223 18.41 13.05 -18.57
N PHE A 224 18.52 14.32 -18.15
CA PHE A 224 17.94 14.73 -16.87
C PHE A 224 16.41 14.61 -16.89
N VAL A 225 15.76 15.12 -17.95
CA VAL A 225 14.31 15.00 -18.11
C VAL A 225 13.88 13.54 -18.17
N LEU A 226 14.63 12.70 -18.89
CA LEU A 226 14.36 11.26 -18.96
C LEU A 226 14.55 10.56 -17.61
N GLY A 227 15.63 10.88 -16.88
CA GLY A 227 15.91 10.34 -15.54
C GLY A 227 14.84 10.75 -14.53
N LEU A 228 14.44 12.03 -14.53
CA LEU A 228 13.35 12.53 -13.70
C LEU A 228 12.03 11.82 -14.04
N ALA A 229 11.72 11.65 -15.33
CA ALA A 229 10.51 10.95 -15.74
C ALA A 229 10.52 9.47 -15.33
N LYS A 230 11.67 8.79 -15.42
CA LYS A 230 11.86 7.43 -14.92
C LYS A 230 11.72 7.35 -13.40
N PHE A 231 12.29 8.31 -12.66
CA PHE A 231 12.11 8.39 -11.21
C PHE A 231 10.65 8.58 -10.81
N VAL A 232 9.94 9.50 -11.47
CA VAL A 232 8.50 9.71 -11.27
C VAL A 232 7.72 8.45 -11.60
N ALA A 233 8.09 7.73 -12.66
CA ALA A 233 7.47 6.45 -13.00
C ALA A 233 7.71 5.40 -11.90
N VAL A 234 8.93 5.23 -11.39
CA VAL A 234 9.21 4.32 -10.27
C VAL A 234 8.40 4.72 -9.04
N LEU A 235 8.37 6.02 -8.71
CA LEU A 235 7.64 6.55 -7.58
C LEU A 235 6.15 6.24 -7.67
N VAL A 236 5.50 6.57 -8.79
CA VAL A 236 4.05 6.46 -8.94
C VAL A 236 3.60 5.02 -9.21
N LEU A 237 4.36 4.26 -10.01
CA LEU A 237 3.94 2.95 -10.51
C LEU A 237 4.37 1.79 -9.61
N VAL A 238 5.45 1.96 -8.85
CA VAL A 238 6.03 0.86 -8.06
C VAL A 238 6.02 1.19 -6.58
N SER A 239 6.65 2.30 -6.19
CA SER A 239 6.85 2.62 -4.78
C SER A 239 5.55 3.03 -4.09
N LEU A 240 4.77 3.93 -4.67
CA LEU A 240 3.55 4.44 -4.05
C LEU A 240 2.50 3.34 -3.79
N PRO A 241 2.16 2.46 -4.76
CA PRO A 241 1.21 1.38 -4.51
C PRO A 241 1.67 0.43 -3.40
N GLN A 242 2.95 0.05 -3.42
CA GLN A 242 3.52 -0.82 -2.40
C GLN A 242 3.49 -0.15 -1.02
N GLU A 243 3.86 1.12 -0.91
CA GLU A 243 3.86 1.82 0.38
C GLU A 243 2.45 2.09 0.92
N ILE A 244 1.43 2.27 0.07
CA ILE A 244 0.04 2.32 0.50
C ILE A 244 -0.36 0.98 1.13
N LEU A 245 -0.05 -0.14 0.47
CA LEU A 245 -0.38 -1.48 1.00
C LEU A 245 0.39 -1.79 2.29
N PHE A 246 1.71 -1.68 2.28
CA PHE A 246 2.53 -2.12 3.40
C PHE A 246 2.54 -1.14 4.57
N ARG A 247 2.49 0.18 4.31
CA ARG A 247 2.50 1.19 5.39
C ARG A 247 1.13 1.71 5.72
N GLY A 248 0.43 2.21 4.70
CA GLY A 248 -0.90 2.77 4.86
C GLY A 248 -1.90 1.78 5.44
N VAL A 249 -1.84 0.51 5.00
CA VAL A 249 -2.75 -0.55 5.45
C VAL A 249 -2.11 -1.47 6.49
N ILE A 250 -1.09 -2.27 6.13
CA ILE A 250 -0.60 -3.36 7.00
C ILE A 250 0.05 -2.82 8.28
N GLN A 251 1.03 -1.93 8.16
CA GLN A 251 1.72 -1.38 9.33
C GLN A 251 0.76 -0.56 10.21
N ASN A 252 -0.14 0.20 9.59
CA ASN A 252 -1.15 0.96 10.31
C ASN A 252 -2.11 0.07 11.11
N LEU A 253 -2.60 -1.01 10.53
CA LEU A 253 -3.42 -2.01 11.23
C LEU A 253 -2.69 -2.62 12.43
N LEU A 254 -1.39 -2.89 12.29
CA LEU A 254 -0.54 -3.39 13.38
C LEU A 254 -0.41 -2.38 14.53
N HIS A 255 -0.13 -1.10 14.22
CA HIS A 255 -0.06 -0.05 15.25
C HIS A 255 -1.42 0.12 15.94
N SER A 256 -2.49 0.24 15.15
CA SER A 256 -3.86 0.38 15.65
C SER A 256 -4.25 -0.78 16.58
N ARG A 257 -3.82 -2.00 16.26
CA ARG A 257 -4.03 -3.18 17.11
C ARG A 257 -3.31 -3.05 18.44
N PHE A 258 -2.03 -2.70 18.43
CA PHE A 258 -1.24 -2.60 19.67
C PHE A 258 -1.72 -1.46 20.57
N GLU A 259 -2.12 -0.33 19.98
CA GLU A 259 -2.70 0.79 20.72
C GLU A 259 -4.04 0.40 21.36
N ALA A 260 -4.93 -0.26 20.61
CA ALA A 260 -6.21 -0.73 21.14
C ALA A 260 -6.03 -1.77 22.26
N SER A 261 -5.13 -2.74 22.10
CA SER A 261 -4.84 -3.72 23.15
C SER A 261 -4.27 -3.08 24.41
N SER A 262 -3.44 -2.05 24.29
CA SER A 262 -2.96 -1.31 25.45
C SER A 262 -4.05 -0.51 26.14
N ALA A 263 -4.94 0.12 25.38
CA ALA A 263 -6.02 0.90 25.96
C ALA A 263 -6.90 -0.02 26.81
N ILE A 264 -7.28 -1.18 26.25
CA ILE A 264 -8.05 -2.20 26.97
C ILE A 264 -7.33 -2.63 28.25
N ALA A 265 -6.03 -2.96 28.16
CA ALA A 265 -5.25 -3.38 29.32
C ALA A 265 -5.27 -2.32 30.44
N LYS A 266 -5.06 -1.04 30.10
CA LYS A 266 -5.09 0.07 31.05
C LYS A 266 -6.45 0.20 31.75
N TYR A 267 -7.56 0.15 30.99
CA TYR A 267 -8.90 0.20 31.56
C TYR A 267 -9.19 -1.00 32.46
N THR A 268 -8.73 -2.20 32.11
CA THR A 268 -8.93 -3.40 32.95
C THR A 268 -8.12 -3.36 34.25
N THR A 269 -6.94 -2.74 34.26
CA THR A 269 -6.09 -2.65 35.46
C THR A 269 -6.49 -1.50 36.38
N GLU A 270 -6.95 -0.37 35.84
CA GLU A 270 -7.36 0.80 36.64
C GLU A 270 -8.81 0.65 37.15
N GLY A 271 -9.68 0.01 36.36
CA GLY A 271 -11.09 -0.23 36.69
C GLY A 271 -11.34 -1.26 37.80
N SER A 272 -10.30 -1.91 38.36
CA SER A 272 -10.48 -2.76 39.53
C SER A 272 -10.56 -1.98 40.85
N ASN A 273 -10.18 -0.69 40.85
CA ASN A 273 -10.14 0.14 42.06
C ASN A 273 -11.14 1.31 42.04
N HIS A 274 -11.74 1.60 40.90
CA HIS A 274 -12.93 2.43 40.83
C HIS A 274 -14.10 1.50 40.58
N GLU A 275 -15.05 1.46 41.52
CA GLU A 275 -16.35 0.83 41.30
C GLU A 275 -16.83 1.24 39.91
N ILE A 276 -16.77 0.31 38.97
CA ILE A 276 -17.35 0.49 37.65
C ILE A 276 -18.80 0.85 37.96
N PRO A 277 -19.28 2.06 37.62
CA PRO A 277 -20.67 2.40 37.83
C PRO A 277 -21.48 1.26 37.24
N SER A 278 -22.31 0.63 38.04
CA SER A 278 -23.04 -0.61 37.75
C SER A 278 -23.92 -0.55 36.49
N ALA A 279 -23.92 0.59 35.79
CA ALA A 279 -24.48 0.82 34.47
C ALA A 279 -23.78 0.05 33.32
N LEU A 280 -22.51 -0.37 33.45
CA LEU A 280 -21.79 -1.04 32.35
C LEU A 280 -21.99 -2.57 32.27
N ASN A 281 -22.67 -3.18 33.25
CA ASN A 281 -23.02 -4.61 33.22
C ASN A 281 -24.40 -4.91 32.59
N MET A 282 -25.06 -3.93 31.95
CA MET A 282 -26.35 -4.10 31.26
C MET A 282 -26.32 -3.75 29.76
N VAL A 283 -25.27 -4.14 29.03
CA VAL A 283 -25.30 -4.11 27.54
C VAL A 283 -25.44 -5.52 26.96
N SER A 284 -26.41 -6.26 27.46
CA SER A 284 -27.26 -7.07 26.60
C SER A 284 -28.28 -6.10 25.99
N TYR A 285 -27.99 -5.50 24.84
CA TYR A 285 -28.84 -4.52 24.16
C TYR A 285 -30.32 -4.96 24.18
N PRO A 286 -31.18 -4.39 25.04
CA PRO A 286 -32.62 -4.51 24.88
C PRO A 286 -32.99 -3.62 23.70
N SER A 287 -34.04 -4.01 23.00
CA SER A 287 -34.74 -3.23 21.98
C SER A 287 -34.75 -1.73 22.33
N TYR A 288 -34.22 -0.91 21.42
CA TYR A 288 -33.88 0.52 21.57
C TYR A 288 -35.06 1.49 21.87
N SER A 289 -36.22 1.02 22.34
CA SER A 289 -37.45 1.82 22.45
C SER A 289 -37.76 2.37 23.85
N ALA A 290 -36.88 2.23 24.84
CA ALA A 290 -37.21 2.59 26.23
C ALA A 290 -36.08 3.26 27.04
N ILE A 291 -35.07 3.84 26.39
CA ILE A 291 -33.95 4.46 27.10
C ILE A 291 -34.15 5.99 27.10
N GLY A 292 -34.24 6.57 28.29
CA GLY A 292 -34.54 7.98 28.52
C GLY A 292 -33.45 8.97 28.05
N PRO A 293 -33.71 10.28 28.18
CA PRO A 293 -32.94 11.36 27.53
C PRO A 293 -31.46 11.47 27.92
N ASN A 294 -30.98 10.79 28.97
CA ASN A 294 -29.58 10.87 29.42
C ASN A 294 -28.59 10.02 28.60
N VAL A 295 -29.05 9.20 27.64
CA VAL A 295 -28.14 8.40 26.81
C VAL A 295 -27.64 9.15 25.59
N GLU A 296 -28.37 10.17 25.11
CA GLU A 296 -27.86 11.09 24.09
C GLU A 296 -26.66 11.87 24.60
N ASP A 297 -26.68 12.34 25.86
CA ASP A 297 -25.55 13.04 26.47
C ASP A 297 -24.30 12.15 26.60
N LEU A 298 -24.49 10.88 26.97
CA LEU A 298 -23.40 9.92 27.12
C LEU A 298 -22.83 9.47 25.76
N GLN A 299 -23.67 9.40 24.72
CA GLN A 299 -23.22 9.21 23.33
C GLN A 299 -22.53 10.44 22.77
N LEU A 300 -22.97 11.65 23.12
CA LEU A 300 -22.30 12.90 22.77
C LEU A 300 -20.93 12.96 23.44
N GLU A 301 -20.80 12.61 24.71
CA GLU A 301 -19.52 12.60 25.41
C GLU A 301 -18.56 11.53 24.86
N LEU A 302 -19.06 10.33 24.52
CA LEU A 302 -18.26 9.31 23.85
C LEU A 302 -17.86 9.73 22.44
N ASN A 303 -18.78 10.30 21.66
CA ASN A 303 -18.49 10.77 20.30
C ASN A 303 -17.52 11.94 20.33
N ASP A 304 -17.69 12.90 21.23
CA ASP A 304 -16.74 13.99 21.46
C ASP A 304 -15.39 13.46 21.93
N SER A 305 -15.34 12.38 22.73
CA SER A 305 -14.07 11.74 23.09
C SER A 305 -13.39 11.06 21.90
N VAL A 306 -14.16 10.47 20.96
CA VAL A 306 -13.65 9.82 19.75
C VAL A 306 -13.18 10.86 18.72
N TYR A 307 -13.94 11.93 18.53
CA TYR A 307 -13.56 13.09 17.70
C TYR A 307 -12.40 13.87 18.33
N ALA A 308 -12.35 14.01 19.66
CA ALA A 308 -11.21 14.57 20.38
C ALA A 308 -10.00 13.63 20.36
N LYS A 309 -10.17 12.32 20.13
CA LYS A 309 -9.05 11.38 19.91
C LYS A 309 -8.47 11.49 18.50
N GLN A 310 -9.31 11.77 17.50
CA GLN A 310 -8.86 12.13 16.15
C GLN A 310 -8.11 13.46 16.14
N ARG A 311 -8.61 14.50 16.83
CA ARG A 311 -7.84 15.75 17.07
C ARG A 311 -6.63 15.52 17.99
N GLY A 312 -6.77 14.59 18.93
CA GLY A 312 -5.73 14.20 19.88
C GLY A 312 -4.51 13.59 19.21
N PHE A 313 -4.61 13.02 18.01
CA PHE A 313 -3.44 12.62 17.23
C PHE A 313 -2.64 13.84 16.74
N GLU A 314 -3.29 14.93 16.36
CA GLU A 314 -2.61 16.21 16.08
C GLU A 314 -1.98 16.80 17.34
N ASP A 315 -2.64 16.68 18.50
CA ASP A 315 -2.15 17.22 19.78
C ASP A 315 -1.08 16.35 20.47
N VAL A 316 -1.10 15.03 20.31
CA VAL A 316 -0.01 14.16 20.75
C VAL A 316 1.24 14.51 19.94
N HIS A 317 1.11 14.75 18.63
CA HIS A 317 2.22 15.26 17.82
C HIS A 317 2.67 16.67 18.23
N SER A 318 1.78 17.55 18.69
CA SER A 318 2.12 18.90 19.16
C SER A 318 2.85 18.89 20.51
N TYR A 319 2.51 17.98 21.44
CA TYR A 319 3.18 17.85 22.74
C TYR A 319 4.64 17.36 22.63
N PHE A 320 5.00 16.63 21.56
CA PHE A 320 6.37 16.17 21.33
C PHE A 320 7.32 17.29 20.85
N PHE A 321 6.82 18.47 20.47
CA PHE A 321 7.63 19.55 19.89
C PHE A 321 8.60 20.25 20.84
N SER A 322 8.44 20.08 22.16
CA SER A 322 9.32 20.74 23.15
C SER A 322 10.59 19.95 23.50
N ARG A 323 10.74 18.72 23.02
CA ARG A 323 11.90 17.87 23.32
C ARG A 323 12.90 17.86 22.17
N GLY A 324 14.19 17.93 22.51
CA GLY A 324 15.30 18.22 21.59
C GLY A 324 15.44 17.30 20.37
N ILE A 325 16.34 17.67 19.46
CA ILE A 325 16.57 17.06 18.12
C ILE A 325 16.62 15.53 18.12
N CYS A 326 17.13 14.89 19.18
CA CYS A 326 17.19 13.42 19.27
C CYS A 326 15.81 12.75 19.33
N TYR A 327 14.79 13.40 19.91
CA TYR A 327 13.42 12.86 19.93
C TYR A 327 12.73 12.90 18.57
N TRP A 328 13.27 13.65 17.61
CA TRP A 328 12.71 13.71 16.26
C TRP A 328 12.95 12.42 15.47
N PHE A 329 13.91 11.60 15.91
CA PHE A 329 14.37 10.41 15.20
C PHE A 329 14.10 9.10 15.94
N LEU A 330 13.57 9.13 17.17
CA LEU A 330 13.28 7.93 17.94
C LEU A 330 11.79 7.62 17.88
N LEU A 331 11.45 6.35 17.64
CA LEU A 331 10.08 5.90 17.83
C LEU A 331 9.74 5.91 19.33
N PRO A 332 8.56 6.41 19.71
CA PRO A 332 8.27 6.75 21.10
C PRO A 332 8.06 5.52 21.99
N THR A 333 7.61 4.39 21.43
CA THR A 333 7.29 3.19 22.20
C THR A 333 7.88 1.91 21.62
N LEU A 334 8.12 0.89 22.46
CA LEU A 334 8.53 -0.45 22.01
C LEU A 334 7.49 -1.10 21.08
N ARG A 335 6.23 -0.72 21.20
CA ARG A 335 5.13 -1.23 20.34
C ARG A 335 5.25 -0.72 18.92
N ASP A 336 5.72 0.52 18.76
CA ASP A 336 5.98 1.08 17.44
C ASP A 336 7.10 0.35 16.73
N TRP A 337 8.17 0.00 17.47
CA TRP A 337 9.24 -0.85 16.96
C TRP A 337 8.73 -2.24 16.59
N ALA A 338 7.90 -2.86 17.41
CA ALA A 338 7.34 -4.17 17.10
C ALA A 338 6.49 -4.17 15.82
N ALA A 339 5.60 -3.17 15.65
CA ALA A 339 4.80 -3.01 14.45
C ALA A 339 5.66 -2.76 13.21
N LEU A 340 6.67 -1.89 13.33
CA LEU A 340 7.64 -1.60 12.28
C LEU A 340 8.39 -2.87 11.83
N ILE A 341 8.97 -3.62 12.77
CA ILE A 341 9.74 -4.83 12.48
C ILE A 341 8.85 -5.89 11.83
N LEU A 342 7.65 -6.13 12.38
CA LEU A 342 6.74 -7.12 11.83
C LEU A 342 6.25 -6.75 10.42
N ALA A 343 5.91 -5.47 10.18
CA ALA A 343 5.53 -5.00 8.85
C ALA A 343 6.70 -5.09 7.86
N ALA A 344 7.94 -4.82 8.30
CA ALA A 344 9.13 -4.96 7.47
C ALA A 344 9.43 -6.43 7.12
N ILE A 345 9.20 -7.38 8.04
CA ILE A 345 9.30 -8.82 7.77
C ILE A 345 8.26 -9.24 6.73
N ILE A 346 6.99 -8.83 6.90
CA ILE A 346 5.91 -9.13 5.95
C ILE A 346 6.26 -8.58 4.56
N TYR A 347 6.74 -7.34 4.50
CA TYR A 347 7.23 -6.73 3.26
C TYR A 347 8.38 -7.53 2.63
N ALA A 348 9.38 -7.93 3.41
CA ALA A 348 10.52 -8.69 2.91
C ALA A 348 10.10 -10.05 2.36
N VAL A 349 9.22 -10.78 3.06
CA VAL A 349 8.65 -12.05 2.58
C VAL A 349 7.88 -11.82 1.28
N ALA A 350 7.11 -10.74 1.19
CA ALA A 350 6.30 -10.41 0.04
C ALA A 350 7.11 -10.01 -1.21
N VAL A 351 8.30 -9.43 -1.01
CA VAL A 351 9.11 -8.88 -2.11
C VAL A 351 10.17 -9.85 -2.63
N VAL A 352 10.61 -10.79 -1.80
CA VAL A 352 11.64 -11.77 -2.18
C VAL A 352 11.10 -12.76 -3.23
N ASP A 353 11.89 -12.99 -4.29
CA ASP A 353 11.54 -13.98 -5.31
C ASP A 353 11.74 -15.40 -4.76
N HIS A 354 10.64 -16.04 -4.36
CA HIS A 354 10.65 -17.41 -3.83
C HIS A 354 11.20 -18.45 -4.81
N ARG A 355 11.34 -18.14 -6.11
CA ARG A 355 11.96 -19.05 -7.09
C ARG A 355 13.46 -19.21 -6.88
N ARG A 356 14.11 -18.28 -6.15
CA ARG A 356 15.55 -18.30 -5.84
C ARG A 356 15.87 -18.88 -4.46
N TRP A 357 14.96 -19.67 -3.89
CA TRP A 357 15.17 -20.28 -2.58
C TRP A 357 16.32 -21.29 -2.62
N GLY A 358 17.52 -20.85 -2.19
CA GLY A 358 18.73 -21.68 -2.14
C GLY A 358 20.01 -20.84 -2.20
N ASP A 359 20.16 -20.02 -3.24
CA ASP A 359 21.39 -19.26 -3.50
C ASP A 359 21.15 -17.75 -3.31
N GLY A 360 21.54 -17.20 -2.14
CA GLY A 360 21.51 -15.75 -1.91
C GLY A 360 20.19 -15.17 -1.38
N ILE A 361 19.19 -16.01 -1.07
CA ILE A 361 17.90 -15.56 -0.51
C ILE A 361 18.06 -14.75 0.79
N GLY A 362 19.04 -15.10 1.63
CA GLY A 362 19.30 -14.37 2.87
C GLY A 362 19.72 -12.91 2.61
N VAL A 363 20.44 -12.65 1.52
CA VAL A 363 20.84 -11.30 1.13
C VAL A 363 19.66 -10.53 0.57
N GLU A 364 18.87 -11.11 -0.35
CA GLU A 364 17.68 -10.47 -0.91
C GLU A 364 16.63 -10.15 0.18
N PHE A 365 16.41 -11.10 1.08
CA PHE A 365 15.54 -10.91 2.25
C PHE A 365 16.08 -9.82 3.17
N GLY A 366 17.39 -9.85 3.49
CA GLY A 366 18.03 -8.83 4.32
C GLY A 366 17.91 -7.42 3.73
N MET A 367 18.17 -7.27 2.42
CA MET A 367 18.00 -5.99 1.72
C MET A 367 16.55 -5.50 1.75
N SER A 368 15.61 -6.41 1.49
CA SER A 368 14.17 -6.10 1.50
C SER A 368 13.69 -5.73 2.91
N LEU A 369 14.20 -6.40 3.95
CA LEU A 369 13.91 -6.10 5.34
C LEU A 369 14.42 -4.70 5.72
N VAL A 370 15.65 -4.36 5.34
CA VAL A 370 16.24 -3.02 5.59
C VAL A 370 15.43 -1.94 4.88
N MET A 371 15.07 -2.13 3.61
CA MET A 371 14.16 -1.24 2.90
C MET A 371 12.83 -1.11 3.66
N GLY A 372 12.27 -2.23 4.10
CA GLY A 372 11.03 -2.26 4.85
C GLY A 372 11.08 -1.45 6.14
N LEU A 373 12.20 -1.53 6.86
CA LEU A 373 12.46 -0.77 8.08
C LEU A 373 12.62 0.74 7.78
N ALA A 374 13.37 1.11 6.75
CA ALA A 374 13.61 2.51 6.39
C ALA A 374 12.32 3.23 5.94
N CYS A 375 11.55 2.59 5.08
CA CYS A 375 10.25 3.07 4.65
C CYS A 375 9.28 3.16 5.84
N GLY A 376 9.13 2.07 6.61
CA GLY A 376 8.21 2.04 7.75
C GLY A 376 8.56 3.02 8.86
N TYR A 377 9.84 3.28 9.09
CA TYR A 377 10.33 4.30 9.99
C TYR A 377 9.93 5.70 9.52
N THR A 378 10.16 6.00 8.24
CA THR A 378 9.81 7.29 7.62
C THR A 378 8.30 7.52 7.67
N TRP A 379 7.51 6.51 7.33
CA TRP A 379 6.06 6.57 7.44
C TRP A 379 5.63 6.84 8.89
N ARG A 380 6.14 6.11 9.89
CA ARG A 380 5.72 6.29 11.29
C ARG A 380 6.04 7.69 11.83
N LEU A 381 7.15 8.30 11.40
CA LEU A 381 7.49 9.66 11.83
C LEU A 381 6.66 10.75 11.14
N THR A 382 6.23 10.52 9.90
CA THR A 382 5.52 11.52 9.08
C THR A 382 4.01 11.32 9.06
N SER A 383 3.55 10.10 9.32
CA SER A 383 2.21 9.59 9.00
C SER A 383 1.85 9.78 7.53
N LYS A 384 2.84 9.76 6.63
CA LYS A 384 2.67 10.03 5.18
C LYS A 384 3.25 8.93 4.33
N VAL A 385 2.39 8.27 3.56
CA VAL A 385 2.77 7.23 2.61
C VAL A 385 3.59 7.80 1.46
N THR A 386 3.31 9.03 1.03
CA THR A 386 4.11 9.71 -0.01
C THR A 386 5.56 9.93 0.41
N ALA A 387 5.81 10.24 1.69
CA ALA A 387 7.17 10.35 2.23
C ALA A 387 7.89 9.01 2.21
N SER A 388 7.21 7.94 2.64
CA SER A 388 7.72 6.56 2.55
C SER A 388 8.01 6.14 1.11
N ALA A 389 7.11 6.46 0.19
CA ALA A 389 7.22 6.15 -1.24
C ALA A 389 8.41 6.88 -1.88
N LEU A 390 8.75 8.10 -1.43
CA LEU A 390 9.97 8.78 -1.88
C LEU A 390 11.24 8.08 -1.41
N VAL A 391 11.30 7.62 -0.15
CA VAL A 391 12.44 6.82 0.34
C VAL A 391 12.58 5.55 -0.50
N HIS A 392 11.48 4.83 -0.67
CA HIS A 392 11.43 3.62 -1.49
C HIS A 392 11.89 3.90 -2.93
N ALA A 393 11.33 4.92 -3.58
CA ALA A 393 11.66 5.28 -4.96
C ALA A 393 13.12 5.69 -5.12
N VAL A 394 13.68 6.45 -4.18
CA VAL A 394 15.11 6.83 -4.21
C VAL A 394 15.98 5.58 -4.09
N VAL A 395 15.70 4.70 -3.13
CA VAL A 395 16.51 3.49 -2.93
C VAL A 395 16.38 2.54 -4.13
N LEU A 396 15.19 2.39 -4.72
CA LEU A 396 15.01 1.61 -5.95
C LEU A 396 15.68 2.27 -7.15
N TYR A 397 15.50 3.58 -7.35
CA TYR A 397 16.07 4.29 -8.49
C TYR A 397 17.60 4.24 -8.45
N VAL A 398 18.19 4.49 -7.27
CA VAL A 398 19.63 4.33 -7.07
C VAL A 398 20.04 2.86 -7.19
N GLY A 399 19.27 1.93 -6.65
CA GLY A 399 19.54 0.49 -6.79
C GLY A 399 19.55 0.01 -8.24
N LEU A 400 18.55 0.42 -9.03
CA LEU A 400 18.36 0.05 -10.44
C LEU A 400 19.42 0.69 -11.35
N ASP A 401 19.70 1.98 -11.18
CA ASP A 401 20.63 2.69 -12.06
C ASP A 401 22.10 2.38 -11.70
N TYR A 402 22.44 2.17 -10.42
CA TYR A 402 23.85 2.06 -10.02
C TYR A 402 24.32 0.63 -9.81
N LEU A 403 23.44 -0.28 -9.37
CA LEU A 403 23.89 -1.59 -8.93
C LEU A 403 23.87 -2.61 -10.07
N GLY A 404 23.18 -2.30 -11.19
CA GLY A 404 22.85 -3.30 -12.21
C GLY A 404 22.07 -4.48 -11.64
N ILE A 405 21.67 -4.40 -10.36
CA ILE A 405 20.87 -5.39 -9.71
C ILE A 405 19.50 -5.18 -10.34
N ASN A 406 19.14 -6.11 -11.22
CA ASN A 406 17.74 -6.41 -11.50
C ASN A 406 17.12 -6.91 -10.18
N ILE A 407 16.99 -6.03 -9.18
CA ILE A 407 16.20 -6.27 -7.97
C ILE A 407 14.79 -6.30 -8.51
N GLY A 408 14.31 -7.50 -8.84
CA GLY A 408 12.89 -7.77 -8.76
C GLY A 408 11.97 -6.76 -9.46
N LEU A 409 12.36 -6.19 -10.61
CA LEU A 409 11.36 -5.73 -11.57
C LEU A 409 10.45 -6.92 -11.97
N THR A 410 10.85 -8.15 -11.62
CA THR A 410 10.05 -9.38 -11.53
C THR A 410 8.76 -9.29 -10.71
N LEU A 411 8.59 -8.34 -9.77
CA LEU A 411 7.28 -8.11 -9.15
C LEU A 411 6.41 -7.18 -10.01
N ALA A 412 6.96 -6.11 -10.57
CA ALA A 412 6.21 -5.22 -11.48
C ALA A 412 5.95 -5.86 -12.87
N ALA A 413 6.78 -6.80 -13.26
CA ALA A 413 6.67 -7.64 -14.44
C ALA A 413 6.56 -9.08 -13.94
N GLY A 414 5.38 -9.47 -13.47
CA GLY A 414 5.08 -10.86 -13.09
C GLY A 414 5.80 -11.82 -14.03
N GLY A 415 6.53 -12.78 -13.46
CA GLY A 415 7.71 -13.45 -14.03
C GLY A 415 7.51 -14.29 -15.30
N VAL A 416 6.85 -13.74 -16.32
CA VAL A 416 6.42 -14.32 -17.59
C VAL A 416 7.53 -14.23 -18.64
N CYS A 417 8.45 -13.25 -18.54
CA CYS A 417 9.36 -12.96 -19.65
C CYS A 417 10.64 -13.85 -19.73
N ARG A 418 10.90 -14.77 -18.80
CA ARG A 418 12.08 -15.67 -18.89
C ARG A 418 11.77 -17.11 -19.31
N GLN A 419 10.54 -17.57 -19.24
CA GLN A 419 10.22 -18.95 -19.64
C GLN A 419 10.21 -19.13 -21.17
N HIS A 420 9.94 -18.08 -21.95
CA HIS A 420 9.98 -18.15 -23.41
C HIS A 420 11.40 -18.06 -24.00
N ALA A 421 12.38 -17.54 -23.25
CA ALA A 421 13.78 -17.48 -23.70
C ALA A 421 14.54 -18.82 -23.51
N ARG A 422 14.02 -19.76 -22.72
CA ARG A 422 14.63 -21.10 -22.57
C ARG A 422 14.11 -22.15 -23.55
N HIS A 423 13.04 -21.85 -24.30
CA HIS A 423 12.54 -22.73 -25.36
C HIS A 423 12.99 -22.32 -26.78
N VAL A 424 13.75 -21.23 -26.89
CA VAL A 424 14.54 -20.94 -28.09
C VAL A 424 15.96 -21.36 -27.77
N GLY A 425 16.34 -22.57 -28.19
CA GLY A 425 17.63 -23.17 -27.90
C GLY A 425 18.80 -22.26 -28.26
N LEU A 426 19.52 -21.80 -27.24
CA LEU A 426 20.90 -21.34 -27.30
C LEU A 426 21.55 -21.78 -26.00
N ASP A 427 21.86 -23.07 -25.98
CA ASP A 427 22.78 -23.66 -25.02
C ASP A 427 24.19 -23.11 -25.23
N LEU A 428 24.85 -22.87 -24.10
CA LEU A 428 26.28 -23.01 -23.84
C LEU A 428 27.30 -22.05 -24.46
N VAL A 429 28.34 -21.83 -23.63
CA VAL A 429 29.63 -21.14 -23.85
C VAL A 429 29.55 -19.69 -23.33
N VAL A 430 30.03 -19.37 -22.13
CA VAL A 430 31.44 -19.46 -21.69
C VAL A 430 31.53 -19.72 -20.17
N PHE A 431 32.20 -20.82 -19.82
CA PHE A 431 32.94 -20.96 -18.55
C PHE A 431 34.41 -20.60 -18.82
N PHE A 432 35.11 -20.11 -17.80
CA PHE A 432 36.52 -19.70 -17.67
C PHE A 432 36.84 -18.21 -17.83
N SER A 433 36.90 -17.52 -16.69
CA SER A 433 38.17 -17.06 -16.08
C SER A 433 38.01 -17.00 -14.56
#